data_AF-A0AAD3HMH6-F1
#
_entry.id   AF-A0AAD3HMH6-F1
#
_cell.length_a   1.000
_cell.length_b   1.000
_cell.length_c   1.000
_cell.angle_alpha   90.00
_cell.angle_beta   90.00
_cell.angle_gamma   90.00
#
_symmetry.space_group_name_H-M   'P 1'
#
loop_
_entity.id
_entity.type
_entity.pdbx_description
1 polymer ?
#
loop_
_entity_poly.entity_id
_entity_poly.type
_entity_poly.pdbx_seq_one_letter_code
_entity_poly.pdbx_strand_id
1 'polypeptide(L)'
;MVRLKLRSTAVAALVGWLCMALAGHQAVLAKEAAAATSTHRQSLRSFFDSTKAAAAARASSIATAGTTGEKSGTAEGSRGGMLLGPSPPLREVCHNTCNRARNGVCEEGRPGPGGPLSATYLMAYCDLGTDCEDCGPWRTSAAHIPWENASVPGPVRFLQSRSVQVRVRPAVVPPDVSFSLAYSDPKADFDVSYHLDGSGVVEAGISAIVYKLLSNRCMPPAEEEGGSSTGSPSSRRRGLVVDVGANFGWFAVLAARLGCRVIAYEPVPLFRAFLELSVHLNHLTHLVDIRPYVVSHLSGRRLRMVVPARGIWGTAGIEGLNIDKAIEASQESISVPSVRLEEQVAEGVLLLKVDVEGWEWAVLRGAAGLLQRHTVENIIMEYSPGVPERHFRFDDMAATPAMLVDLLAKYGYRIGHIGDAGKHDSGGGGGWGAELPALREVTLANLKYDVEDVKRWKAGTLGCPTPPELLQYPMWVRCGGVPEMINPRSLRSEIGHNTNLWASKGKGLSDGFLRLEGVVGIFHPDDPADKYFQNNTMAFGMGSRPCALLEPKVQVRHRCRCSLPARCGEEEALVLKLAAEGRMPQNYVLP
;
A
#
# COMPACT_ATOMS: atom_id res chain seq x y z
N MET A 1 -16.83 -57.57 -23.25
CA MET A 1 -15.48 -57.39 -23.82
C MET A 1 -15.23 -56.02 -24.50
N VAL A 2 -16.08 -54.99 -24.31
CA VAL A 2 -15.92 -53.66 -24.95
C VAL A 2 -15.58 -52.53 -23.97
N ARG A 3 -15.70 -52.72 -22.65
CA ARG A 3 -15.36 -51.67 -21.65
C ARG A 3 -13.91 -51.69 -21.14
N LEU A 4 -13.09 -52.69 -21.51
CA LEU A 4 -11.68 -52.75 -21.12
C LEU A 4 -10.70 -52.18 -22.19
N LYS A 5 -11.12 -52.05 -23.45
CA LYS A 5 -10.26 -51.51 -24.52
C LYS A 5 -10.19 -49.98 -24.57
N LEU A 6 -11.23 -49.28 -24.11
CA LEU A 6 -11.31 -47.80 -24.14
C LEU A 6 -10.49 -47.08 -23.06
N ARG A 7 -10.06 -47.77 -21.99
CA ARG A 7 -9.17 -47.16 -20.97
C ARG A 7 -7.68 -47.27 -21.32
N SER A 8 -7.27 -48.21 -22.17
CA SER A 8 -5.85 -48.35 -22.56
C SER A 8 -5.41 -47.34 -23.63
N THR A 9 -6.31 -46.95 -24.54
CA THR A 9 -6.01 -46.00 -25.62
C THR A 9 -5.91 -44.56 -25.13
N ALA A 10 -6.71 -44.17 -24.14
CA ALA A 10 -6.64 -42.83 -23.54
C ALA A 10 -5.37 -42.61 -22.70
N VAL A 11 -4.91 -43.64 -21.98
CA VAL A 11 -3.67 -43.57 -21.19
C VAL A 11 -2.44 -43.60 -22.10
N ALA A 12 -2.45 -44.39 -23.18
CA ALA A 12 -1.37 -44.38 -24.17
C ALA A 12 -1.26 -43.04 -24.92
N ALA A 13 -2.38 -42.38 -25.22
CA ALA A 13 -2.40 -41.05 -25.83
C ALA A 13 -1.86 -39.97 -24.87
N LEU A 14 -2.20 -40.04 -23.58
CA LEU A 14 -1.70 -39.09 -22.57
C LEU A 14 -0.19 -39.24 -22.33
N VAL A 15 0.31 -40.49 -22.29
CA VAL A 15 1.74 -40.78 -22.15
C VAL A 15 2.51 -40.37 -23.41
N GLY A 16 1.95 -40.59 -24.60
CA GLY A 16 2.53 -40.11 -25.86
C GLY A 16 2.64 -38.58 -25.94
N TRP A 17 1.63 -37.86 -25.44
CA TRP A 17 1.66 -36.39 -25.38
C TRP A 17 2.67 -35.87 -24.35
N LEU A 18 2.76 -36.51 -23.19
CA LEU A 18 3.78 -36.17 -22.18
C LEU A 18 5.21 -36.45 -22.70
N CYS A 19 5.42 -37.56 -23.40
CA CYS A 19 6.73 -37.89 -23.98
C CYS A 19 7.13 -36.91 -25.10
N MET A 20 6.20 -36.44 -25.93
CA MET A 20 6.48 -35.40 -26.93
C MET A 20 6.76 -34.03 -26.29
N ALA A 21 6.04 -33.67 -25.21
CA ALA A 21 6.28 -32.44 -24.47
C ALA A 21 7.65 -32.46 -23.76
N LEU A 22 8.03 -33.61 -23.18
CA LEU A 22 9.35 -33.82 -22.56
C LEU A 22 10.48 -33.82 -23.60
N ALA A 23 10.28 -34.41 -24.78
CA ALA A 23 11.25 -34.37 -25.87
C ALA A 23 11.42 -32.97 -26.45
N GLY A 24 10.33 -32.20 -26.57
CA GLY A 24 10.36 -30.79 -26.97
C GLY A 24 11.10 -29.90 -25.96
N HIS A 25 10.90 -30.15 -24.66
CA HIS A 25 11.64 -29.42 -23.61
C HIS A 25 13.13 -29.80 -23.56
N GLN A 26 13.48 -31.07 -23.77
CA GLN A 26 14.88 -31.48 -23.84
C GLN A 26 15.61 -30.92 -25.07
N ALA A 27 14.93 -30.74 -26.21
CA ALA A 27 15.52 -30.13 -27.40
C ALA A 27 15.79 -28.62 -27.24
N VAL A 28 14.95 -27.91 -26.47
CA VAL A 28 15.15 -26.49 -26.13
C VAL A 28 16.30 -26.33 -25.14
N LEU A 29 16.35 -27.18 -24.10
CA LEU A 29 17.43 -27.17 -23.10
C LEU A 29 18.80 -27.60 -23.70
N ALA A 30 18.80 -28.49 -24.69
CA ALA A 30 20.02 -28.87 -25.41
C ALA A 30 20.57 -27.74 -26.29
N LYS A 31 19.70 -26.89 -26.85
CA LYS A 31 20.10 -25.67 -27.58
C LYS A 31 20.67 -24.59 -26.66
N GLU A 32 20.14 -24.44 -25.45
CA GLU A 32 20.67 -23.51 -24.45
C GLU A 32 21.99 -23.99 -23.83
N ALA A 33 22.15 -25.31 -23.63
CA ALA A 33 23.40 -25.89 -23.11
C ALA A 33 24.59 -25.84 -24.10
N ALA A 34 24.32 -25.65 -25.40
CA ALA A 34 25.35 -25.45 -26.42
C ALA A 34 25.91 -24.01 -26.44
N ALA A 35 25.21 -23.06 -25.82
CA ALA A 35 25.57 -21.64 -25.80
C ALA A 35 26.29 -21.17 -24.51
N ALA A 36 26.47 -22.04 -23.51
CA ALA A 36 27.06 -21.70 -22.22
C ALA A 36 28.56 -22.06 -22.12
N THR A 37 29.38 -21.11 -21.65
CA THR A 37 30.83 -21.23 -21.46
C THR A 37 31.23 -22.25 -20.37
N SER A 38 32.48 -22.75 -20.44
CA SER A 38 32.97 -23.94 -19.71
C SER A 38 32.82 -23.92 -18.19
N THR A 39 32.78 -22.74 -17.57
CA THR A 39 32.58 -22.55 -16.12
C THR A 39 31.16 -22.91 -15.65
N HIS A 40 30.15 -22.88 -16.54
CA HIS A 40 28.76 -23.18 -16.17
C HIS A 40 28.45 -24.68 -16.10
N ARG A 41 29.27 -25.53 -16.76
CA ARG A 41 29.07 -27.00 -16.79
C ARG A 41 29.45 -27.71 -15.50
N GLN A 42 30.36 -27.16 -14.69
CA GLN A 42 30.76 -27.76 -13.41
C GLN A 42 29.74 -27.53 -12.30
N SER A 43 29.06 -26.37 -12.28
CA SER A 43 28.04 -26.05 -11.27
C SER A 43 26.73 -26.83 -11.44
N LEU A 44 26.35 -27.14 -12.70
CA LEU A 44 25.16 -27.96 -12.96
C LEU A 44 25.35 -29.43 -12.56
N ARG A 45 26.58 -29.99 -12.65
CA ARG A 45 26.84 -31.36 -12.20
C ARG A 45 26.75 -31.52 -10.68
N SER A 46 27.21 -30.54 -9.88
CA SER A 46 27.09 -30.62 -8.41
C SER A 46 25.65 -30.47 -7.91
N PHE A 47 24.80 -29.76 -8.66
CA PHE A 47 23.37 -29.61 -8.35
C PHE A 47 22.55 -30.89 -8.63
N PHE A 48 22.92 -31.68 -9.64
CA PHE A 48 22.26 -32.95 -9.94
C PHE A 48 22.66 -34.09 -8.97
N ASP A 49 23.85 -34.05 -8.39
CA ASP A 49 24.28 -35.04 -7.39
C ASP A 49 23.65 -34.80 -6.00
N SER A 50 23.36 -33.55 -5.62
CA SER A 50 22.71 -33.23 -4.34
C SER A 50 21.20 -33.56 -4.33
N THR A 51 20.54 -33.46 -5.49
CA THR A 51 19.10 -33.74 -5.63
C THR A 51 18.78 -35.24 -5.64
N LYS A 52 19.71 -36.10 -6.07
CA LYS A 52 19.59 -37.56 -5.91
C LYS A 52 19.72 -38.01 -4.45
N ALA A 53 20.55 -37.34 -3.64
CA ALA A 53 20.70 -37.66 -2.22
C ALA A 53 19.46 -37.26 -1.39
N ALA A 54 18.80 -36.15 -1.73
CA ALA A 54 17.60 -35.68 -1.03
C ALA A 54 16.34 -36.53 -1.31
N ALA A 55 16.26 -37.18 -2.48
CA ALA A 55 15.14 -38.05 -2.83
C ALA A 55 15.17 -39.40 -2.09
N ALA A 56 16.36 -39.89 -1.70
CA ALA A 56 16.51 -41.15 -0.96
C ALA A 56 16.16 -41.02 0.55
N ALA A 57 16.26 -39.81 1.13
CA ALA A 57 16.02 -39.58 2.56
C ALA A 57 14.52 -39.39 2.92
N ARG A 58 13.65 -39.20 1.93
CA ARG A 58 12.22 -38.86 2.14
C ARG A 58 11.26 -40.07 2.14
N ALA A 59 11.78 -41.29 2.06
CA ALA A 59 10.99 -42.52 1.98
C ALA A 59 10.84 -43.28 3.31
N SER A 60 11.39 -42.79 4.44
CA SER A 60 11.47 -43.57 5.71
C SER A 60 10.78 -42.96 6.93
N SER A 61 9.80 -42.07 6.80
CA SER A 61 9.08 -41.56 7.99
C SER A 61 7.58 -41.31 7.74
N ILE A 62 6.84 -42.38 7.50
CA ILE A 62 5.37 -42.40 7.68
C ILE A 62 5.01 -43.68 8.42
N ALA A 63 5.02 -43.63 9.75
CA ALA A 63 4.29 -44.55 10.62
C ALA A 63 4.27 -43.96 12.05
N THR A 64 3.13 -43.38 12.43
CA THR A 64 2.46 -43.47 13.76
C THR A 64 1.61 -42.21 13.97
N ALA A 65 0.31 -42.33 13.68
CA ALA A 65 -0.72 -41.41 14.13
C ALA A 65 -1.29 -41.94 15.45
N GLY A 66 -1.27 -41.11 16.49
CA GLY A 66 -1.86 -41.38 17.80
C GLY A 66 -2.72 -40.18 18.23
N THR A 67 -4.00 -40.45 18.39
CA THR A 67 -5.10 -39.59 18.83
C THR A 67 -4.97 -39.10 20.26
N THR A 68 -5.25 -37.82 20.52
CA THR A 68 -6.02 -37.35 21.69
C THR A 68 -6.72 -36.04 21.33
N GLY A 69 -8.02 -35.97 21.62
CA GLY A 69 -8.82 -34.75 21.47
C GLY A 69 -8.84 -33.96 22.77
N GLU A 70 -9.04 -32.64 22.67
CA GLU A 70 -9.46 -31.85 23.80
C GLU A 70 -10.31 -30.63 23.40
N LYS A 71 -11.16 -30.27 24.36
CA LYS A 71 -12.45 -29.59 24.24
C LYS A 71 -12.38 -28.11 23.86
N SER A 72 -13.44 -27.70 23.16
CA SER A 72 -13.87 -26.33 22.91
C SER A 72 -14.20 -25.59 24.21
N GLY A 73 -13.60 -24.42 24.42
CA GLY A 73 -14.01 -23.43 25.40
C GLY A 73 -14.25 -22.09 24.70
N THR A 74 -15.51 -21.68 24.63
CA THR A 74 -15.97 -20.35 24.22
C THR A 74 -15.64 -19.34 25.32
N ALA A 75 -14.96 -18.25 24.97
CA ALA A 75 -14.80 -17.09 25.85
C ALA A 75 -15.12 -15.81 25.07
N GLU A 76 -16.37 -15.35 25.22
CA GLU A 76 -16.74 -13.95 25.05
C GLU A 76 -16.08 -13.11 26.14
N GLY A 77 -15.57 -11.94 25.77
CA GLY A 77 -14.89 -11.04 26.69
C GLY A 77 -14.57 -9.71 26.03
N SER A 78 -15.61 -8.89 25.85
CA SER A 78 -15.56 -7.45 25.60
C SER A 78 -14.46 -6.79 26.44
N ARG A 79 -13.40 -6.26 25.78
CA ARG A 79 -12.48 -5.29 26.39
C ARG A 79 -12.78 -3.92 25.79
N GLY A 80 -13.64 -3.18 26.50
CA GLY A 80 -13.86 -1.76 26.32
C GLY A 80 -12.56 -0.96 26.50
N GLY A 81 -12.43 0.08 25.68
CA GLY A 81 -11.21 0.86 25.47
C GLY A 81 -10.61 1.46 26.74
N MET A 82 -9.28 1.38 26.81
CA MET A 82 -8.49 2.12 27.79
C MET A 82 -8.43 3.58 27.36
N LEU A 83 -9.26 4.42 27.99
CA LEU A 83 -9.25 5.87 27.82
C LEU A 83 -8.08 6.46 28.62
N LEU A 84 -7.20 7.22 27.96
CA LEU A 84 -5.94 7.73 28.50
C LEU A 84 -6.06 9.20 28.95
N GLY A 85 -5.56 9.47 30.17
CA GLY A 85 -5.40 10.78 30.80
C GLY A 85 -4.02 11.42 30.52
N PRO A 86 -3.51 12.34 31.39
CA PRO A 86 -2.21 13.00 31.19
C PRO A 86 -1.06 11.98 31.06
N SER A 87 0.06 12.39 30.45
CA SER A 87 1.23 11.53 30.21
C SER A 87 1.60 10.75 31.49
N PRO A 88 1.63 9.41 31.44
CA PRO A 88 1.97 8.60 32.62
C PRO A 88 3.35 8.98 33.16
N PRO A 89 3.59 8.85 34.48
CA PRO A 89 4.92 9.05 35.05
C PRO A 89 5.93 8.14 34.35
N LEU A 90 7.09 8.69 33.99
CA LEU A 90 8.16 7.93 33.37
C LEU A 90 8.78 6.98 34.40
N ARG A 91 8.97 5.72 34.00
CA ARG A 91 9.76 4.72 34.75
C ARG A 91 11.04 4.38 34.01
N GLU A 92 12.04 3.92 34.75
CA GLU A 92 13.32 3.45 34.20
C GLU A 92 13.32 1.93 34.08
N VAL A 93 13.69 1.44 32.91
CA VAL A 93 13.81 0.01 32.59
C VAL A 93 15.27 -0.27 32.28
N CYS A 94 15.83 -1.24 32.98
CA CYS A 94 17.19 -1.70 32.71
C CYS A 94 17.38 -3.18 33.11
N HIS A 95 17.67 -4.01 32.11
CA HIS A 95 17.84 -5.45 32.27
C HIS A 95 19.23 -5.96 31.85
N ASN A 96 19.94 -5.25 30.95
CA ASN A 96 21.25 -5.69 30.43
C ASN A 96 21.25 -7.16 29.92
N THR A 97 20.15 -7.57 29.30
CA THR A 97 19.91 -8.95 28.82
C THR A 97 20.33 -9.17 27.38
N CYS A 98 20.71 -8.11 26.65
CA CYS A 98 21.23 -8.24 25.30
C CYS A 98 22.64 -8.81 25.31
N ASN A 99 22.98 -9.65 24.32
CA ASN A 99 24.34 -10.21 24.19
C ASN A 99 25.42 -9.15 23.98
N ARG A 100 25.01 -7.94 23.56
CA ARG A 100 25.93 -6.84 23.33
C ARG A 100 25.90 -5.76 24.42
N ALA A 101 25.17 -5.99 25.51
CA ALA A 101 24.82 -5.00 26.52
C ALA A 101 25.98 -4.30 27.28
N ARG A 102 27.24 -4.63 26.95
CA ARG A 102 28.47 -4.33 27.72
C ARG A 102 29.70 -4.23 26.82
N ASN A 103 29.52 -3.80 25.57
CA ASN A 103 30.61 -3.69 24.61
C ASN A 103 31.08 -2.23 24.44
N GLY A 104 30.50 -1.28 25.17
CA GLY A 104 30.81 0.15 25.11
C GLY A 104 30.07 0.90 24.00
N VAL A 105 29.09 0.28 23.33
CA VAL A 105 28.31 0.88 22.24
C VAL A 105 26.83 0.71 22.53
N CYS A 106 26.09 1.81 22.59
CA CYS A 106 24.64 1.75 22.72
C CYS A 106 23.98 1.20 21.43
N GLU A 107 23.36 0.04 21.53
CA GLU A 107 22.81 -0.72 20.41
C GLU A 107 21.29 -0.91 20.48
N GLU A 108 20.59 -0.05 21.23
CA GLU A 108 19.12 -0.04 21.28
C GLU A 108 18.47 0.94 20.29
N GLY A 109 19.27 1.57 19.43
CA GLY A 109 18.82 2.61 18.51
C GLY A 109 18.57 3.98 19.15
N ARG A 110 18.87 4.14 20.45
CA ARG A 110 18.96 5.43 21.14
C ARG A 110 20.40 5.99 21.00
N PRO A 111 20.59 7.31 21.05
CA PRO A 111 21.94 7.85 21.21
C PRO A 111 22.48 7.44 22.59
N GLY A 112 23.70 6.90 22.63
CA GLY A 112 24.37 6.53 23.88
C GLY A 112 24.84 7.76 24.71
N PRO A 113 25.35 7.53 25.93
CA PRO A 113 25.95 8.54 26.79
C PRO A 113 27.25 9.05 26.16
N GLY A 114 27.14 10.10 25.36
CA GLY A 114 28.22 10.64 24.52
C GLY A 114 27.73 11.62 23.44
N GLY A 115 26.40 11.75 23.28
CA GLY A 115 25.79 12.66 22.31
C GLY A 115 25.54 11.98 20.97
N PRO A 116 24.89 12.68 20.02
CA PRO A 116 24.52 12.09 18.74
C PRO A 116 25.77 11.64 17.98
N LEU A 117 25.80 10.36 17.60
CA LEU A 117 26.77 9.87 16.62
C LEU A 117 26.59 10.71 15.33
N SER A 118 27.70 11.09 14.69
CA SER A 118 27.73 11.72 13.36
C SER A 118 27.13 10.84 12.24
N ALA A 119 26.57 9.69 12.60
CA ALA A 119 25.99 8.71 11.70
C ALA A 119 24.56 9.09 11.33
N THR A 120 24.23 8.99 10.04
CA THR A 120 22.88 9.22 9.49
C THR A 120 21.82 8.32 10.12
N TYR A 121 22.22 7.14 10.60
CA TYR A 121 21.38 6.19 11.32
C TYR A 121 22.18 5.43 12.37
N LEU A 122 21.46 4.87 13.34
CA LEU A 122 21.96 3.96 14.36
C LEU A 122 21.54 2.53 14.04
N MET A 123 22.43 1.58 14.31
CA MET A 123 22.10 0.17 14.25
C MET A 123 21.47 -0.26 15.58
N ALA A 124 20.32 -0.93 15.52
CA ALA A 124 19.72 -1.54 16.69
C ALA A 124 20.00 -3.05 16.69
N TYR A 125 20.75 -3.51 17.68
CA TYR A 125 20.97 -4.93 17.94
C TYR A 125 20.32 -5.44 19.22
N CYS A 126 19.88 -4.52 20.08
CA CYS A 126 19.28 -4.79 21.38
C CYS A 126 17.88 -4.17 21.46
N ASP A 127 16.97 -4.83 22.18
CA ASP A 127 15.67 -4.24 22.50
C ASP A 127 15.84 -3.13 23.55
N LEU A 128 14.93 -2.15 23.58
CA LEU A 128 15.00 -1.04 24.53
C LEU A 128 15.02 -1.54 25.99
N GLY A 129 15.97 -1.03 26.77
CA GLY A 129 16.22 -1.40 28.16
C GLY A 129 17.05 -2.68 28.37
N THR A 130 17.59 -3.29 27.31
CA THR A 130 18.39 -4.53 27.38
C THR A 130 19.90 -4.32 27.19
N ASP A 131 20.35 -3.10 26.95
CA ASP A 131 21.74 -2.66 26.79
C ASP A 131 21.95 -1.30 27.48
N CYS A 132 21.64 -1.24 28.77
CA CYS A 132 21.67 -0.01 29.56
C CYS A 132 22.98 0.22 30.32
N GLU A 133 23.91 -0.73 30.33
CA GLU A 133 25.31 -0.43 30.71
C GLU A 133 25.92 0.53 29.69
N ASP A 134 25.66 0.30 28.39
CA ASP A 134 26.17 1.15 27.32
C ASP A 134 25.20 2.30 26.96
N CYS A 135 23.88 2.11 26.99
CA CYS A 135 22.89 3.16 26.65
C CYS A 135 22.43 4.03 27.83
N GLY A 136 22.69 3.62 29.07
CA GLY A 136 21.95 4.10 30.24
C GLY A 136 20.50 3.57 30.29
N PRO A 137 19.80 3.71 31.43
CA PRO A 137 18.45 3.18 31.60
C PRO A 137 17.48 3.74 30.54
N TRP A 138 16.57 2.90 30.06
CA TRP A 138 15.50 3.34 29.18
C TRP A 138 14.36 3.95 29.98
N ARG A 139 14.09 5.23 29.79
CA ARG A 139 12.98 5.95 30.44
C ARG A 139 11.73 5.80 29.58
N THR A 140 10.60 5.39 30.14
CA THR A 140 9.39 5.09 29.35
C THR A 140 8.11 5.31 30.14
N SER A 141 7.06 5.77 29.46
CA SER A 141 5.70 5.87 30.00
C SER A 141 4.86 4.61 29.73
N ALA A 142 5.44 3.58 29.09
CA ALA A 142 4.75 2.34 28.76
C ALA A 142 4.39 1.55 30.03
N ALA A 143 3.09 1.39 30.24
CA ALA A 143 2.54 0.59 31.34
C ALA A 143 2.82 -0.91 31.18
N HIS A 144 2.91 -1.39 29.94
CA HIS A 144 3.21 -2.78 29.61
C HIS A 144 4.28 -2.82 28.52
N ILE A 145 5.37 -3.54 28.78
CA ILE A 145 6.45 -3.78 27.81
C ILE A 145 6.55 -5.30 27.65
N PRO A 146 6.08 -5.87 26.52
CA PRO A 146 5.98 -7.32 26.37
C PRO A 146 7.29 -8.07 26.65
N TRP A 147 8.42 -7.50 26.22
CA TRP A 147 9.74 -8.13 26.32
C TRP A 147 10.45 -7.94 27.68
N GLU A 148 9.80 -7.32 28.67
CA GLU A 148 10.24 -7.48 30.07
C GLU A 148 10.07 -8.94 30.54
N ASN A 149 9.13 -9.67 29.93
CA ASN A 149 9.08 -11.12 30.04
C ASN A 149 10.10 -11.74 29.08
N ALA A 150 11.12 -12.39 29.62
CA ALA A 150 12.18 -13.05 28.85
C ALA A 150 11.69 -14.12 27.83
N SER A 151 10.46 -14.62 27.98
CA SER A 151 9.85 -15.57 27.04
C SER A 151 9.27 -14.90 25.78
N VAL A 152 9.11 -13.58 25.80
CA VAL A 152 8.55 -12.80 24.69
C VAL A 152 9.69 -12.00 24.06
N PRO A 153 10.09 -12.27 22.81
CA PRO A 153 11.12 -11.48 22.16
C PRO A 153 10.60 -10.05 21.94
N GLY A 154 11.47 -9.06 22.16
CA GLY A 154 11.16 -7.69 21.76
C GLY A 154 11.27 -7.50 20.25
N PRO A 155 10.85 -6.32 19.74
CA PRO A 155 10.81 -6.05 18.32
C PRO A 155 12.15 -6.26 17.59
N VAL A 156 13.26 -5.81 18.18
CA VAL A 156 14.60 -5.93 17.58
C VAL A 156 15.01 -7.39 17.53
N ARG A 157 14.87 -8.12 18.64
CA ARG A 157 15.19 -9.55 18.69
C ARG A 157 14.31 -10.37 17.74
N PHE A 158 13.02 -10.04 17.64
CA PHE A 158 12.11 -10.68 16.70
C PHE A 158 12.56 -10.48 15.24
N LEU A 159 12.88 -9.24 14.85
CA LEU A 159 13.36 -8.92 13.50
C LEU A 159 14.69 -9.62 13.19
N GLN A 160 15.63 -9.62 14.13
CA GLN A 160 16.91 -10.34 13.97
C GLN A 160 16.74 -11.85 13.80
N SER A 161 15.77 -12.46 14.50
CA SER A 161 15.48 -13.90 14.36
C SER A 161 15.00 -14.26 12.94
N ARG A 162 14.55 -13.27 12.18
CA ARG A 162 14.15 -13.37 10.77
C ARG A 162 15.22 -12.83 9.81
N SER A 163 16.44 -12.61 10.30
CA SER A 163 17.56 -12.04 9.55
C SER A 163 17.25 -10.65 8.96
N VAL A 164 16.38 -9.89 9.61
CA VAL A 164 16.06 -8.50 9.23
C VAL A 164 16.96 -7.55 10.00
N GLN A 165 17.62 -6.66 9.27
CA GLN A 165 18.42 -5.57 9.84
C GLN A 165 17.50 -4.49 10.42
N VAL A 166 17.89 -3.91 11.56
CA VAL A 166 17.15 -2.79 12.17
C VAL A 166 18.04 -1.56 12.23
N ARG A 167 17.63 -0.51 11.53
CA ARG A 167 18.21 0.83 11.57
C ARG A 167 17.23 1.78 12.25
N VAL A 168 17.76 2.81 12.89
CA VAL A 168 16.96 3.88 13.51
C VAL A 168 17.56 5.21 13.10
N ARG A 169 16.74 6.15 12.63
CA ARG A 169 17.20 7.51 12.37
C ARG A 169 16.17 8.57 12.78
N PRO A 170 16.61 9.79 13.07
CA PRO A 170 15.71 10.94 13.15
C PRO A 170 14.99 11.16 11.81
N ALA A 171 13.69 11.41 11.89
CA ALA A 171 12.84 11.82 10.79
C ALA A 171 13.12 13.29 10.42
N VAL A 172 13.09 13.60 9.13
CA VAL A 172 13.24 14.97 8.60
C VAL A 172 11.88 15.64 8.60
N VAL A 173 11.47 16.10 9.78
CA VAL A 173 10.19 16.77 10.06
C VAL A 173 10.47 18.08 10.83
N PRO A 174 9.47 18.97 11.00
CA PRO A 174 9.64 20.18 11.80
C PRO A 174 10.11 19.86 13.24
N PRO A 175 10.96 20.70 13.86
CA PRO A 175 11.60 20.37 15.13
C PRO A 175 10.63 20.08 16.29
N ASP A 176 9.48 20.75 16.30
CA ASP A 176 8.40 20.63 17.28
C ASP A 176 7.69 19.27 17.23
N VAL A 177 7.82 18.53 16.13
CA VAL A 177 7.26 17.19 15.95
C VAL A 177 8.32 16.12 15.70
N SER A 178 9.60 16.42 15.98
CA SER A 178 10.75 15.52 15.75
C SER A 178 10.55 14.10 16.30
N PHE A 179 10.88 13.05 15.57
CA PHE A 179 10.85 11.67 16.07
C PHE A 179 11.93 10.83 15.42
N SER A 180 12.21 9.67 16.01
CA SER A 180 13.05 8.64 15.39
C SER A 180 12.18 7.53 14.83
N LEU A 181 12.50 7.02 13.64
CA LEU A 181 11.78 5.90 13.04
C LEU A 181 12.73 4.73 12.82
N ALA A 182 12.25 3.52 13.13
CA ALA A 182 12.94 2.28 12.85
C ALA A 182 12.60 1.75 11.45
N TYR A 183 13.58 1.21 10.75
CA TYR A 183 13.45 0.71 9.38
C TYR A 183 14.49 -0.36 9.03
N SER A 184 14.35 -0.95 7.85
CA SER A 184 15.18 -2.06 7.37
C SER A 184 16.32 -1.60 6.45
N ASP A 185 17.03 -2.53 5.84
CA ASP A 185 18.03 -2.23 4.82
C ASP A 185 17.36 -1.67 3.54
N PRO A 186 17.70 -0.46 3.06
CA PRO A 186 17.16 0.13 1.83
C PRO A 186 17.48 -0.68 0.57
N LYS A 187 18.40 -1.64 0.63
CA LYS A 187 18.64 -2.61 -0.46
C LYS A 187 17.68 -3.78 -0.46
N ALA A 188 17.06 -4.08 0.69
CA ALA A 188 16.10 -5.16 0.86
C ALA A 188 14.66 -4.66 0.68
N ASP A 189 14.40 -3.42 1.09
CA ASP A 189 13.13 -2.71 0.96
C ASP A 189 13.31 -1.40 0.16
N PHE A 190 12.84 -1.39 -1.09
CA PHE A 190 12.99 -0.26 -2.02
C PHE A 190 11.92 0.82 -1.87
N ASP A 191 11.15 0.76 -0.80
CA ASP A 191 10.04 1.66 -0.55
C ASP A 191 10.31 2.47 0.72
N VAL A 192 9.67 2.11 1.83
CA VAL A 192 9.78 2.82 3.11
C VAL A 192 11.24 2.99 3.54
N SER A 193 12.02 1.91 3.54
CA SER A 193 13.42 1.94 3.97
C SER A 193 14.30 2.75 3.04
N TYR A 194 14.10 2.65 1.71
CA TYR A 194 14.83 3.44 0.73
C TYR A 194 14.57 4.94 0.89
N HIS A 195 13.30 5.34 0.99
CA HIS A 195 12.91 6.74 1.17
C HIS A 195 13.41 7.31 2.49
N LEU A 196 13.30 6.53 3.57
CA LEU A 196 13.76 6.94 4.88
C LEU A 196 15.29 7.04 4.94
N ASP A 197 16.06 6.10 4.35
CA ASP A 197 17.53 6.17 4.32
C ASP A 197 18.02 7.36 3.46
N GLY A 198 17.39 7.60 2.32
CA GLY A 198 17.78 8.68 1.40
C GLY A 198 17.40 10.08 1.85
N SER A 199 16.16 10.27 2.34
CA SER A 199 15.58 11.60 2.59
C SER A 199 15.14 11.83 4.04
N GLY A 200 15.04 10.78 4.85
CA GLY A 200 14.53 10.87 6.22
C GLY A 200 13.03 11.16 6.32
N VAL A 201 12.30 11.11 5.21
CA VAL A 201 10.85 11.29 5.12
C VAL A 201 10.24 10.21 4.23
N VAL A 202 9.05 9.74 4.57
CA VAL A 202 8.24 8.84 3.73
C VAL A 202 7.13 9.67 3.09
N GLU A 203 6.93 9.53 1.78
CA GLU A 203 5.87 10.25 1.02
C GLU A 203 5.76 11.73 1.39
N ALA A 204 6.80 12.51 1.07
CA ALA A 204 6.95 13.88 1.57
C ALA A 204 5.73 14.80 1.35
N GLY A 205 5.01 14.64 0.23
CA GLY A 205 3.81 15.40 -0.06
C GLY A 205 2.61 15.00 0.79
N ILE A 206 2.37 13.69 0.96
CA ILE A 206 1.30 13.18 1.83
C ILE A 206 1.61 13.51 3.29
N SER A 207 2.87 13.39 3.69
CA SER A 207 3.35 13.82 4.99
C SER A 207 3.09 15.29 5.27
N ALA A 208 3.33 16.17 4.30
CA ALA A 208 3.02 17.60 4.43
C ALA A 208 1.51 17.85 4.58
N ILE A 209 0.66 17.12 3.83
CA ILE A 209 -0.80 17.17 3.97
C ILE A 209 -1.20 16.75 5.38
N VAL A 210 -0.72 15.59 5.86
CA VAL A 210 -1.05 15.05 7.19
C VAL A 210 -0.57 16.01 8.29
N TYR A 211 0.66 16.51 8.20
CA TYR A 211 1.20 17.47 9.16
C TYR A 211 0.32 18.71 9.26
N LYS A 212 -0.02 19.34 8.12
CA LYS A 212 -0.87 20.54 8.10
C LYS A 212 -2.28 20.27 8.59
N LEU A 213 -2.87 19.15 8.17
CA LEU A 213 -4.21 18.76 8.55
C LEU A 213 -4.35 18.52 10.06
N LEU A 214 -3.31 17.99 10.71
CA LEU A 214 -3.36 17.60 12.12
C LEU A 214 -2.80 18.67 13.06
N SER A 215 -1.95 19.57 12.56
CA SER A 215 -1.36 20.68 13.33
C SER A 215 -2.44 21.49 14.03
N ASN A 216 -2.33 21.64 15.36
CA ASN A 216 -3.28 22.35 16.22
C ASN A 216 -4.71 21.78 16.27
N ARG A 217 -4.94 20.57 15.73
CA ARG A 217 -6.27 19.91 15.69
C ARG A 217 -6.34 18.63 16.52
N CYS A 218 -5.19 18.11 16.91
CA CYS A 218 -5.09 16.93 17.77
C CYS A 218 -5.39 17.21 19.25
N MET A 219 -5.12 18.41 19.75
CA MET A 219 -5.30 18.78 21.15
C MET A 219 -6.59 19.59 21.33
N PRO A 220 -7.36 19.37 22.40
CA PRO A 220 -8.40 20.33 22.77
C PRO A 220 -7.77 21.70 23.08
N PRO A 221 -8.47 22.82 22.81
CA PRO A 221 -8.03 24.14 23.28
C PRO A 221 -7.82 24.08 24.79
N ALA A 222 -6.75 24.72 25.29
CA ALA A 222 -6.55 24.85 26.72
C ALA A 222 -7.83 25.45 27.34
N GLU A 223 -8.37 24.80 28.39
CA GLU A 223 -9.45 25.40 29.15
C GLU A 223 -8.95 26.75 29.66
N GLU A 224 -9.63 27.84 29.30
CA GLU A 224 -9.38 29.13 29.97
C GLU A 224 -9.66 28.91 31.45
N GLU A 225 -8.62 29.01 32.28
CA GLU A 225 -8.74 29.05 33.73
C GLU A 225 -9.62 30.26 34.12
N GLY A 226 -10.95 30.11 34.13
CA GLY A 226 -11.84 31.22 34.48
C GLY A 226 -13.33 31.09 34.15
N GLY A 227 -13.80 30.03 33.47
CA GLY A 227 -15.21 29.90 33.08
C GLY A 227 -16.09 29.14 34.08
N SER A 228 -16.89 29.87 34.85
CA SER A 228 -17.94 29.40 35.78
C SER A 228 -18.65 28.09 35.37
N SER A 229 -18.59 27.13 36.29
CA SER A 229 -19.34 25.87 36.30
C SER A 229 -20.84 26.06 36.07
N THR A 230 -21.38 25.48 35.00
CA THR A 230 -22.74 24.88 34.90
C THR A 230 -22.91 24.25 33.50
N GLY A 231 -22.10 23.24 33.22
CA GLY A 231 -22.23 22.38 32.05
C GLY A 231 -21.36 21.17 32.28
N SER A 232 -21.90 19.96 32.14
CA SER A 232 -21.13 18.72 32.24
C SER A 232 -19.84 18.85 31.42
N PRO A 233 -18.66 18.50 31.96
CA PRO A 233 -17.41 18.59 31.22
C PRO A 233 -17.52 17.60 30.05
N SER A 234 -17.88 18.09 28.86
CA SER A 234 -17.62 17.35 27.65
C SER A 234 -16.10 17.39 27.50
N SER A 235 -15.41 16.42 28.12
CA SER A 235 -13.98 16.21 27.97
C SER A 235 -13.69 16.18 26.47
N ARG A 236 -13.19 17.27 25.88
CA ARG A 236 -12.81 17.24 24.46
C ARG A 236 -11.60 16.32 24.39
N ARG A 237 -11.84 15.09 23.95
CA ARG A 237 -10.78 14.10 23.73
C ARG A 237 -9.89 14.61 22.61
N ARG A 238 -8.61 14.21 22.65
CA ARG A 238 -7.67 14.42 21.54
C ARG A 238 -8.27 13.92 20.23
N GLY A 239 -7.94 14.59 19.13
CA GLY A 239 -8.31 14.14 17.78
C GLY A 239 -7.83 12.71 17.53
N LEU A 240 -8.68 11.90 16.88
CA LEU A 240 -8.38 10.50 16.56
C LEU A 240 -7.95 10.36 15.11
N VAL A 241 -6.79 9.73 14.90
CA VAL A 241 -6.34 9.21 13.62
C VAL A 241 -6.51 7.70 13.61
N VAL A 242 -7.04 7.17 12.51
CA VAL A 242 -7.09 5.74 12.22
C VAL A 242 -6.17 5.48 11.05
N ASP A 243 -5.11 4.71 11.26
CA ASP A 243 -4.11 4.37 10.27
C ASP A 243 -4.28 2.90 9.85
N VAL A 244 -4.83 2.64 8.66
CA VAL A 244 -5.08 1.30 8.15
C VAL A 244 -4.03 0.96 7.09
N GLY A 245 -3.21 -0.05 7.38
CA GLY A 245 -1.97 -0.31 6.64
C GLY A 245 -0.86 0.60 7.15
N ALA A 246 -0.60 0.54 8.46
CA ALA A 246 0.35 1.42 9.12
C ALA A 246 1.82 1.13 8.75
N ASN A 247 2.11 -0.07 8.24
CA ASN A 247 3.44 -0.51 7.83
C ASN A 247 4.47 -0.26 8.94
N PHE A 248 5.59 0.42 8.69
CA PHE A 248 6.60 0.74 9.71
C PHE A 248 6.16 1.87 10.67
N GLY A 249 4.98 2.45 10.46
CA GLY A 249 4.35 3.37 11.40
C GLY A 249 4.64 4.85 11.18
N TRP A 250 5.11 5.26 9.99
CA TRP A 250 5.45 6.66 9.71
C TRP A 250 4.31 7.63 10.06
N PHE A 251 3.11 7.40 9.51
CA PHE A 251 1.95 8.28 9.73
C PHE A 251 1.39 8.15 11.15
N ALA A 252 1.36 6.95 11.72
CA ALA A 252 0.98 6.73 13.12
C ALA A 252 1.88 7.52 14.09
N VAL A 253 3.19 7.47 13.92
CA VAL A 253 4.15 8.18 14.79
C VAL A 253 4.05 9.69 14.58
N LEU A 254 3.97 10.17 13.32
CA LEU A 254 3.79 11.59 13.01
C LEU A 254 2.52 12.15 13.67
N ALA A 255 1.37 11.48 13.51
CA ALA A 255 0.11 11.90 14.11
C ALA A 255 0.18 11.93 15.64
N ALA A 256 0.79 10.92 16.26
CA ALA A 256 0.95 10.88 17.70
C ALA A 256 1.91 11.97 18.24
N ARG A 257 2.97 12.32 17.51
CA ARG A 257 3.85 13.46 17.87
C ARG A 257 3.16 14.81 17.77
N LEU A 258 2.21 14.94 16.85
CA LEU A 258 1.30 16.09 16.79
C LEU A 258 0.24 16.08 17.92
N GLY A 259 0.23 15.05 18.76
CA GLY A 259 -0.61 14.93 19.94
C GLY A 259 -1.93 14.18 19.71
N CYS A 260 -2.15 13.61 18.52
CA CYS A 260 -3.37 12.86 18.23
C CYS A 260 -3.34 11.51 18.95
N ARG A 261 -4.54 10.99 19.21
CA ARG A 261 -4.71 9.55 19.46
C ARG A 261 -4.66 8.82 18.13
N VAL A 262 -4.11 7.61 18.13
CA VAL A 262 -3.95 6.80 16.93
C VAL A 262 -4.42 5.38 17.20
N ILE A 263 -5.25 4.84 16.29
CA ILE A 263 -5.46 3.40 16.17
C ILE A 263 -4.77 2.97 14.87
N ALA A 264 -3.69 2.19 14.98
CA ALA A 264 -2.89 1.73 13.86
C ALA A 264 -3.13 0.24 13.61
N TYR A 265 -3.57 -0.11 12.41
CA TYR A 265 -3.76 -1.50 11.98
C TYR A 265 -2.56 -1.94 11.13
N GLU A 266 -1.77 -2.86 11.68
CA GLU A 266 -0.67 -3.50 10.95
C GLU A 266 -0.67 -5.02 11.20
N PRO A 267 -1.23 -5.80 10.25
CA PRO A 267 -1.37 -7.24 10.40
C PRO A 267 -0.05 -8.01 10.21
N VAL A 268 0.91 -7.50 9.45
CA VAL A 268 2.19 -8.17 9.14
C VAL A 268 3.13 -8.04 10.35
N PRO A 269 3.51 -9.15 11.02
CA PRO A 269 4.32 -9.08 12.23
C PRO A 269 5.68 -8.40 12.04
N LEU A 270 6.33 -8.57 10.89
CA LEU A 270 7.59 -7.89 10.57
C LEU A 270 7.44 -6.37 10.56
N PHE A 271 6.41 -5.86 9.89
CA PHE A 271 6.19 -4.42 9.77
C PHE A 271 5.72 -3.83 11.10
N ARG A 272 4.83 -4.57 11.79
CA ARG A 272 4.37 -4.21 13.13
C ARG A 272 5.52 -4.08 14.13
N ALA A 273 6.55 -4.92 14.06
CA ALA A 273 7.70 -4.80 14.94
C ALA A 273 8.46 -3.46 14.77
N PHE A 274 8.59 -2.95 13.54
CA PHE A 274 9.16 -1.60 13.32
C PHE A 274 8.28 -0.50 13.90
N LEU A 275 6.96 -0.61 13.72
CA LEU A 275 5.99 0.32 14.32
C LEU A 275 6.05 0.28 15.86
N GLU A 276 6.05 -0.91 16.46
CA GLU A 276 6.17 -1.10 17.92
C GLU A 276 7.46 -0.45 18.44
N LEU A 277 8.61 -0.75 17.84
CA LEU A 277 9.89 -0.15 18.22
C LEU A 277 9.85 1.38 18.12
N SER A 278 9.30 1.91 17.02
CA SER A 278 9.19 3.35 16.80
C SER A 278 8.27 4.03 17.82
N VAL A 279 7.14 3.42 18.16
CA VAL A 279 6.24 3.94 19.20
C VAL A 279 6.94 3.99 20.57
N HIS A 280 7.71 2.94 20.90
CA HIS A 280 8.46 2.87 22.16
C HIS A 280 9.66 3.82 22.21
N LEU A 281 10.40 3.98 21.11
CA LEU A 281 11.51 4.94 20.97
C LEU A 281 11.07 6.38 21.23
N ASN A 282 9.83 6.73 20.86
CA ASN A 282 9.31 8.09 20.97
C ASN A 282 8.38 8.30 22.18
N HIS A 283 8.24 7.32 23.08
CA HIS A 283 7.37 7.36 24.26
C HIS A 283 5.87 7.58 23.94
N LEU A 284 5.39 7.02 22.83
CA LEU A 284 4.04 7.26 22.28
C LEU A 284 3.02 6.17 22.62
N THR A 285 3.35 5.20 23.46
CA THR A 285 2.46 4.08 23.83
C THR A 285 1.14 4.52 24.47
N HIS A 286 1.11 5.72 25.06
CA HIS A 286 -0.09 6.33 25.64
C HIS A 286 -0.98 7.07 24.59
N LEU A 287 -0.58 7.10 23.33
CA LEU A 287 -1.34 7.70 22.23
C LEU A 287 -1.65 6.71 21.10
N VAL A 288 -0.85 5.65 20.95
CA VAL A 288 -0.96 4.70 19.82
C VAL A 288 -1.43 3.34 20.30
N ASP A 289 -2.59 2.90 19.78
CA ASP A 289 -3.12 1.56 19.91
C ASP A 289 -2.84 0.76 18.63
N ILE A 290 -1.95 -0.23 18.72
CA ILE A 290 -1.52 -1.06 17.58
C ILE A 290 -2.35 -2.35 17.54
N ARG A 291 -2.98 -2.62 16.39
CA ARG A 291 -3.91 -3.74 16.20
C ARG A 291 -3.46 -4.69 15.08
N PRO A 292 -3.36 -6.00 15.33
CA PRO A 292 -2.83 -6.98 14.38
C PRO A 292 -3.92 -7.56 13.46
N TYR A 293 -4.86 -6.73 12.99
CA TYR A 293 -6.03 -7.15 12.23
C TYR A 293 -6.01 -6.61 10.81
N VAL A 294 -6.56 -7.39 9.86
CA VAL A 294 -6.93 -6.85 8.56
C VAL A 294 -8.26 -6.11 8.69
N VAL A 295 -8.29 -4.84 8.30
CA VAL A 295 -9.56 -4.12 8.20
C VAL A 295 -10.25 -4.50 6.88
N SER A 296 -11.51 -4.92 6.95
CA SER A 296 -12.26 -5.35 5.77
C SER A 296 -13.78 -5.17 5.97
N HIS A 297 -14.56 -5.63 5.00
CA HIS A 297 -16.02 -5.54 5.00
C HIS A 297 -16.71 -6.69 5.75
N LEU A 298 -15.94 -7.67 6.24
CA LEU A 298 -16.41 -8.80 7.03
C LEU A 298 -15.51 -8.97 8.25
N SER A 299 -16.12 -9.26 9.40
CA SER A 299 -15.40 -9.58 10.64
C SER A 299 -15.28 -11.09 10.84
N GLY A 300 -14.24 -11.50 11.56
CA GLY A 300 -14.02 -12.89 11.97
C GLY A 300 -13.59 -13.84 10.83
N ARG A 301 -13.35 -13.32 9.62
CA ARG A 301 -12.77 -14.12 8.53
C ARG A 301 -11.25 -14.17 8.70
N ARG A 302 -10.66 -15.33 8.42
CA ARG A 302 -9.21 -15.44 8.30
C ARG A 302 -8.84 -15.20 6.85
N LEU A 303 -8.15 -14.11 6.58
CA LEU A 303 -7.69 -13.74 5.24
C LEU A 303 -6.23 -14.15 5.09
N ARG A 304 -5.87 -14.65 3.91
CA ARG A 304 -4.47 -14.93 3.57
C ARG A 304 -3.84 -13.63 3.12
N MET A 305 -2.83 -13.18 3.84
CA MET A 305 -1.93 -12.13 3.41
C MET A 305 -0.63 -12.74 2.94
N VAL A 306 -0.07 -12.15 1.90
CA VAL A 306 1.20 -12.59 1.34
C VAL A 306 2.19 -11.45 1.46
N VAL A 307 3.36 -11.75 2.00
CA VAL A 307 4.41 -10.79 2.36
C VAL A 307 5.64 -11.07 1.51
N PRO A 308 6.14 -10.10 0.74
CA PRO A 308 7.37 -10.28 -0.04
C PRO A 308 8.58 -10.38 0.90
N ALA A 309 9.53 -11.27 0.60
CA ALA A 309 10.76 -11.40 1.39
C ALA A 309 11.88 -10.41 0.97
N ARG A 310 11.70 -9.71 -0.16
CA ARG A 310 12.61 -8.69 -0.72
C ARG A 310 11.85 -7.81 -1.71
N GLY A 311 12.36 -6.63 -2.05
CA GLY A 311 11.77 -5.74 -3.05
C GLY A 311 10.96 -4.61 -2.41
N ILE A 312 9.76 -4.34 -2.90
CA ILE A 312 8.87 -3.31 -2.33
C ILE A 312 8.06 -3.98 -1.22
N TRP A 313 8.48 -3.83 0.04
CA TRP A 313 7.83 -4.54 1.16
C TRP A 313 6.39 -4.10 1.38
N GLY A 314 6.09 -2.82 1.07
CA GLY A 314 4.74 -2.25 1.09
C GLY A 314 3.70 -3.06 0.33
N THR A 315 4.08 -3.76 -0.76
CA THR A 315 3.17 -4.57 -1.58
C THR A 315 2.56 -5.81 -0.89
N ALA A 316 2.87 -6.02 0.39
CA ALA A 316 2.22 -7.06 1.17
C ALA A 316 0.70 -6.86 1.15
N GLY A 317 -0.02 -7.85 0.63
CA GLY A 317 -1.42 -7.68 0.28
C GLY A 317 -2.25 -8.93 0.44
N ILE A 318 -3.56 -8.75 0.41
CA ILE A 318 -4.53 -9.85 0.47
C ILE A 318 -4.39 -10.71 -0.78
N GLU A 319 -4.29 -12.03 -0.57
CA GLU A 319 -4.09 -13.05 -1.61
C GLU A 319 -2.85 -12.85 -2.50
N GLY A 320 -1.93 -11.93 -2.15
CA GLY A 320 -0.75 -11.61 -2.95
C GLY A 320 -1.06 -10.87 -4.25
N LEU A 321 -2.21 -10.17 -4.32
CA LEU A 321 -2.66 -9.50 -5.55
C LEU A 321 -1.71 -8.38 -6.00
N ASN A 322 -0.91 -7.80 -5.12
CA ASN A 322 0.04 -6.76 -5.50
C ASN A 322 1.52 -7.22 -5.57
N ILE A 323 1.78 -8.52 -5.40
CA ILE A 323 3.15 -9.05 -5.42
C ILE A 323 3.66 -9.16 -6.86
N ASP A 324 4.89 -8.68 -7.08
CA ASP A 324 5.59 -8.87 -8.35
C ASP A 324 5.92 -10.35 -8.58
N LYS A 325 5.52 -10.87 -9.74
CA LYS A 325 5.83 -12.25 -10.18
C LYS A 325 7.32 -12.53 -10.21
N ALA A 326 8.17 -11.52 -10.41
CA ALA A 326 9.63 -11.67 -10.38
C ALA A 326 10.18 -12.03 -8.98
N ILE A 327 9.38 -11.85 -7.93
CA ILE A 327 9.74 -12.06 -6.51
C ILE A 327 8.97 -13.25 -5.89
N GLU A 328 8.08 -13.89 -6.66
CA GLU A 328 7.16 -14.96 -6.22
C GLU A 328 7.89 -16.17 -5.56
N ALA A 329 9.16 -16.40 -5.87
CA ALA A 329 9.97 -17.47 -5.27
C ALA A 329 10.38 -17.21 -3.80
N SER A 330 10.17 -16.01 -3.26
CA SER A 330 10.57 -15.62 -1.90
C SER A 330 9.47 -14.82 -1.21
N GLN A 331 8.41 -15.51 -0.77
CA GLN A 331 7.24 -14.92 -0.10
C GLN A 331 6.83 -15.74 1.12
N GLU A 332 6.31 -15.05 2.15
CA GLU A 332 5.67 -15.67 3.33
C GLU A 332 4.14 -15.46 3.21
N SER A 333 3.35 -16.48 3.58
CA SER A 333 1.90 -16.33 3.70
C SER A 333 1.51 -16.40 5.17
N ILE A 334 0.78 -15.40 5.63
CA ILE A 334 0.22 -15.35 6.98
C ILE A 334 -1.31 -15.36 6.91
N SER A 335 -1.94 -15.93 7.92
CA SER A 335 -3.40 -15.97 8.04
C SER A 335 -3.82 -15.05 9.16
N VAL A 336 -4.62 -14.03 8.85
CA VAL A 336 -4.92 -12.93 9.76
C VAL A 336 -6.44 -12.76 9.92
N PRO A 337 -6.96 -12.62 11.15
CA PRO A 337 -8.36 -12.32 11.36
C PRO A 337 -8.72 -10.91 10.86
N SER A 338 -9.89 -10.80 10.26
CA SER A 338 -10.44 -9.54 9.76
C SER A 338 -11.41 -8.90 10.76
N VAL A 339 -11.48 -7.58 10.72
CA VAL A 339 -12.42 -6.75 11.49
C VAL A 339 -13.05 -5.69 10.59
N ARG A 340 -14.29 -5.31 10.90
CA ARG A 340 -14.93 -4.12 10.32
C ARG A 340 -14.60 -2.90 11.14
N LEU A 341 -14.23 -1.81 10.46
CA LEU A 341 -13.81 -0.59 11.16
C LEU A 341 -14.93 0.00 12.03
N GLU A 342 -16.18 -0.09 11.58
CA GLU A 342 -17.35 0.43 12.31
C GLU A 342 -17.63 -0.29 13.64
N GLU A 343 -17.13 -1.52 13.82
CA GLU A 343 -17.23 -2.27 15.08
C GLU A 343 -16.10 -1.90 16.06
N GLN A 344 -15.01 -1.37 15.53
CA GLN A 344 -13.77 -1.14 16.25
C GLN A 344 -13.58 0.33 16.67
N VAL A 345 -14.33 1.24 16.05
CA VAL A 345 -14.25 2.69 16.26
C VAL A 345 -15.66 3.25 16.45
N ALA A 346 -15.93 3.77 17.64
CA ALA A 346 -17.24 4.29 18.04
C ALA A 346 -17.26 5.82 18.23
N GLU A 347 -16.19 6.52 17.87
CA GLU A 347 -16.03 7.96 18.04
C GLU A 347 -15.68 8.68 16.73
N GLY A 348 -15.59 10.02 16.78
CA GLY A 348 -15.17 10.85 15.66
C GLY A 348 -13.72 10.61 15.27
N VAL A 349 -13.45 10.51 13.97
CA VAL A 349 -12.13 10.32 13.36
C VAL A 349 -11.78 11.57 12.58
N LEU A 350 -10.70 12.24 13.00
CA LEU A 350 -10.14 13.41 12.34
C LEU A 350 -9.54 13.03 10.98
N LEU A 351 -8.80 11.92 10.94
CA LEU A 351 -8.18 11.38 9.72
C LEU A 351 -8.26 9.85 9.71
N LEU A 352 -8.79 9.28 8.63
CA LEU A 352 -8.69 7.88 8.27
C LEU A 352 -7.67 7.74 7.14
N LYS A 353 -6.47 7.23 7.43
CA LYS A 353 -5.50 6.84 6.39
C LYS A 353 -5.77 5.40 5.96
N VAL A 354 -5.84 5.14 4.65
CA VAL A 354 -6.10 3.81 4.09
C VAL A 354 -5.13 3.51 2.97
N ASP A 355 -4.24 2.55 3.17
CA ASP A 355 -3.21 2.20 2.22
C ASP A 355 -2.94 0.71 2.39
N VAL A 356 -3.71 -0.07 1.65
CA VAL A 356 -3.84 -1.52 1.83
C VAL A 356 -3.76 -2.25 0.49
N GLU A 357 -3.08 -1.62 -0.47
CA GLU A 357 -2.62 -2.23 -1.71
C GLU A 357 -3.74 -2.88 -2.54
N GLY A 358 -4.83 -2.15 -2.75
CA GLY A 358 -5.98 -2.59 -3.57
C GLY A 358 -7.17 -3.14 -2.78
N TRP A 359 -7.09 -3.12 -1.45
CA TRP A 359 -8.17 -3.57 -0.55
C TRP A 359 -8.98 -2.40 0.04
N GLU A 360 -8.81 -1.18 -0.47
CA GLU A 360 -9.40 0.05 0.08
C GLU A 360 -10.94 0.00 0.04
N TRP A 361 -11.51 -0.53 -1.04
CA TRP A 361 -12.95 -0.69 -1.19
C TRP A 361 -13.56 -1.54 -0.07
N ALA A 362 -12.82 -2.54 0.41
CA ALA A 362 -13.27 -3.40 1.49
C ALA A 362 -13.17 -2.70 2.85
N VAL A 363 -12.13 -1.88 3.06
CA VAL A 363 -11.99 -1.05 4.26
C VAL A 363 -13.15 -0.07 4.36
N LEU A 364 -13.43 0.71 3.30
CA LEU A 364 -14.51 1.70 3.33
C LEU A 364 -15.90 1.07 3.40
N ARG A 365 -16.10 -0.10 2.78
CA ARG A 365 -17.33 -0.88 2.97
C ARG A 365 -17.51 -1.36 4.42
N GLY A 366 -16.43 -1.77 5.09
CA GLY A 366 -16.41 -2.10 6.51
C GLY A 366 -16.51 -0.90 7.45
N ALA A 367 -16.46 0.31 6.92
CA ALA A 367 -16.64 1.57 7.63
C ALA A 367 -17.97 2.26 7.29
N ALA A 368 -18.88 1.61 6.58
CA ALA A 368 -20.09 2.24 6.03
C ALA A 368 -20.92 2.98 7.08
N GLY A 369 -21.18 2.38 8.25
CA GLY A 369 -21.90 3.03 9.34
C GLY A 369 -21.15 4.20 9.95
N LEU A 370 -19.82 4.13 10.03
CA LEU A 370 -18.96 5.24 10.50
C LEU A 370 -19.00 6.42 9.51
N LEU A 371 -18.90 6.14 8.21
CA LEU A 371 -18.98 7.15 7.15
C LEU A 371 -20.37 7.80 7.10
N GLN A 372 -21.43 7.02 7.26
CA GLN A 372 -22.82 7.50 7.24
C GLN A 372 -23.15 8.44 8.41
N ARG A 373 -22.56 8.22 9.59
CA ARG A 373 -22.72 9.13 10.73
C ARG A 373 -21.94 10.44 10.58
N HIS A 374 -21.24 10.63 9.45
CA HIS A 374 -20.35 11.77 9.21
C HIS A 374 -19.26 11.95 10.27
N THR A 375 -18.88 10.88 10.96
CA THR A 375 -17.89 10.93 12.04
C THR A 375 -16.45 10.89 11.54
N VAL A 376 -16.21 10.59 10.26
CA VAL A 376 -14.87 10.66 9.63
C VAL A 376 -14.77 11.95 8.83
N GLU A 377 -13.89 12.85 9.23
CA GLU A 377 -13.75 14.16 8.58
C GLU A 377 -12.90 14.06 7.31
N ASN A 378 -11.74 13.41 7.39
CA ASN A 378 -10.79 13.28 6.29
C ASN A 378 -10.44 11.82 6.04
N ILE A 379 -10.29 11.46 4.78
CA ILE A 379 -9.77 10.18 4.33
C ILE A 379 -8.64 10.46 3.35
N ILE A 380 -7.44 9.96 3.65
CA ILE A 380 -6.32 9.96 2.70
C ILE A 380 -6.07 8.51 2.35
N MET A 381 -6.06 8.17 1.06
CA MET A 381 -5.91 6.79 0.63
C MET A 381 -5.01 6.61 -0.57
N GLU A 382 -4.32 5.49 -0.61
CA GLU A 382 -3.73 4.96 -1.83
C GLU A 382 -4.84 4.25 -2.64
N TYR A 383 -5.24 4.82 -3.76
CA TYR A 383 -6.25 4.25 -4.65
C TYR A 383 -5.59 3.39 -5.74
N SER A 384 -5.80 2.07 -5.65
CA SER A 384 -5.00 1.09 -6.41
C SER A 384 -5.82 0.20 -7.37
N PRO A 385 -6.50 0.78 -8.40
CA PRO A 385 -7.35 0.02 -9.33
C PRO A 385 -6.56 -0.99 -10.18
N GLY A 386 -5.26 -0.74 -10.40
CA GLY A 386 -4.38 -1.65 -11.13
C GLY A 386 -4.19 -3.01 -10.47
N VAL A 387 -4.41 -3.12 -9.16
CA VAL A 387 -4.29 -4.38 -8.41
C VAL A 387 -5.32 -5.41 -8.87
N PRO A 388 -6.65 -5.18 -8.74
CA PRO A 388 -7.63 -6.15 -9.22
C PRO A 388 -7.63 -6.30 -10.75
N GLU A 389 -7.24 -5.27 -11.51
CA GLU A 389 -7.12 -5.31 -12.97
C GLU A 389 -6.09 -6.34 -13.46
N ARG A 390 -4.90 -6.39 -12.86
CA ARG A 390 -3.83 -7.35 -13.25
C ARG A 390 -4.23 -8.82 -13.07
N HIS A 391 -5.24 -9.07 -12.24
CA HIS A 391 -5.75 -10.40 -11.92
C HIS A 391 -7.16 -10.66 -12.47
N PHE A 392 -7.71 -9.74 -13.27
CA PHE A 392 -9.06 -9.84 -13.83
C PHE A 392 -10.14 -10.12 -12.77
N ARG A 393 -9.98 -9.55 -11.57
CA ARG A 393 -10.96 -9.67 -10.47
C ARG A 393 -12.11 -8.69 -10.69
N PHE A 394 -12.98 -8.99 -11.64
CA PHE A 394 -14.00 -8.05 -12.12
C PHE A 394 -14.92 -7.47 -11.03
N ASP A 395 -15.24 -8.25 -9.99
CA ASP A 395 -16.10 -7.76 -8.91
C ASP A 395 -15.37 -6.76 -8.00
N ASP A 396 -14.08 -6.98 -7.75
CA ASP A 396 -13.20 -6.03 -7.05
C ASP A 396 -12.97 -4.79 -7.93
N MET A 397 -12.70 -4.99 -9.23
CA MET A 397 -12.58 -3.89 -10.20
C MET A 397 -13.83 -3.00 -10.22
N ALA A 398 -15.03 -3.58 -10.06
CA ALA A 398 -16.26 -2.81 -9.97
C ALA A 398 -16.43 -2.12 -8.62
N ALA A 399 -16.00 -2.77 -7.53
CA ALA A 399 -16.07 -2.22 -6.18
C ALA A 399 -15.18 -0.99 -5.99
N THR A 400 -14.03 -0.95 -6.67
CA THR A 400 -13.03 0.12 -6.55
C THR A 400 -13.55 1.51 -6.96
N PRO A 401 -14.08 1.76 -8.18
CA PRO A 401 -14.70 3.04 -8.51
C PRO A 401 -16.05 3.25 -7.80
N ALA A 402 -16.80 2.17 -7.51
CA ALA A 402 -18.06 2.28 -6.75
C ALA A 402 -17.85 2.83 -5.33
N MET A 403 -16.72 2.51 -4.69
CA MET A 403 -16.33 3.11 -3.41
C MET A 403 -16.24 4.64 -3.49
N LEU A 404 -15.62 5.18 -4.55
CA LEU A 404 -15.51 6.62 -4.74
C LEU A 404 -16.87 7.25 -5.07
N VAL A 405 -17.71 6.57 -5.86
CA VAL A 405 -19.09 6.99 -6.11
C VAL A 405 -19.87 7.08 -4.80
N ASP A 406 -19.76 6.10 -3.90
CA ASP A 406 -20.41 6.12 -2.59
C ASP A 406 -19.89 7.28 -1.71
N LEU A 407 -18.57 7.54 -1.70
CA LEU A 407 -18.02 8.69 -0.98
C LEU A 407 -18.65 10.01 -1.44
N LEU A 408 -18.76 10.22 -2.75
CA LEU A 408 -19.36 11.44 -3.32
C LEU A 408 -20.87 11.49 -3.11
N ALA A 409 -21.60 10.49 -3.60
CA ALA A 409 -23.06 10.53 -3.72
C ALA A 409 -23.80 10.15 -2.43
N LYS A 410 -23.25 9.20 -1.66
CA LYS A 410 -23.92 8.66 -0.47
C LYS A 410 -23.43 9.34 0.82
N TYR A 411 -22.14 9.60 0.92
CA TYR A 411 -21.54 10.09 2.17
C TYR A 411 -21.19 11.59 2.15
N GLY A 412 -21.33 12.27 1.01
CA GLY A 412 -21.19 13.72 0.88
C GLY A 412 -19.76 14.23 0.96
N TYR A 413 -18.78 13.43 0.56
CA TYR A 413 -17.39 13.87 0.43
C TYR A 413 -17.16 14.63 -0.86
N ARG A 414 -16.13 15.48 -0.87
CA ARG A 414 -15.42 15.88 -2.09
C ARG A 414 -14.05 15.25 -2.10
N ILE A 415 -13.51 14.97 -3.28
CA ILE A 415 -12.29 14.17 -3.43
C ILE A 415 -11.31 14.92 -4.31
N GLY A 416 -10.12 15.19 -3.79
CA GLY A 416 -8.98 15.71 -4.55
C GLY A 416 -8.02 14.60 -4.96
N HIS A 417 -7.51 14.67 -6.19
CA HIS A 417 -6.47 13.79 -6.71
C HIS A 417 -5.09 14.37 -6.39
N ILE A 418 -4.36 13.72 -5.48
CA ILE A 418 -2.99 14.10 -5.09
C ILE A 418 -2.01 13.79 -6.22
N GLY A 419 -2.22 12.65 -6.90
CA GLY A 419 -1.35 12.20 -7.98
C GLY A 419 -0.01 11.62 -7.51
N ASP A 420 0.67 10.89 -8.40
CA ASP A 420 1.96 10.27 -8.09
C ASP A 420 3.10 11.27 -7.95
N ALA A 421 3.07 12.38 -8.70
CA ALA A 421 4.07 13.43 -8.55
C ALA A 421 3.88 14.16 -7.21
N GLY A 422 2.63 14.43 -6.83
CA GLY A 422 2.29 15.12 -5.59
C GLY A 422 2.60 14.32 -4.32
N LYS A 423 2.73 12.98 -4.39
CA LYS A 423 3.06 12.18 -3.19
C LYS A 423 4.49 12.40 -2.68
N HIS A 424 5.41 12.74 -3.57
CA HIS A 424 6.84 12.93 -3.26
C HIS A 424 7.27 14.39 -3.24
N ASP A 425 6.42 15.31 -3.69
CA ASP A 425 6.69 16.74 -3.67
C ASP A 425 6.04 17.39 -2.43
N SER A 426 6.86 17.94 -1.54
CA SER A 426 6.40 18.69 -0.36
C SER A 426 5.98 20.14 -0.70
N GLY A 427 5.59 20.41 -1.95
CA GLY A 427 5.13 21.73 -2.41
C GLY A 427 6.27 22.64 -2.87
N GLY A 428 7.00 22.23 -3.91
CA GLY A 428 7.82 23.14 -4.73
C GLY A 428 8.96 23.83 -3.99
N GLY A 429 9.58 23.16 -3.01
CA GLY A 429 10.75 23.67 -2.29
C GLY A 429 10.45 24.60 -1.09
N GLY A 430 9.17 24.85 -0.76
CA GLY A 430 8.78 25.71 0.38
C GLY A 430 8.79 25.02 1.76
N GLY A 431 9.11 23.72 1.82
CA GLY A 431 9.16 22.93 3.06
C GLY A 431 7.79 22.72 3.73
N TRP A 432 7.79 22.20 4.96
CA TRP A 432 6.58 21.81 5.72
C TRP A 432 5.58 22.95 6.00
N GLY A 433 6.03 24.21 5.87
CA GLY A 433 5.18 25.40 6.02
C GLY A 433 4.45 25.83 4.75
N ALA A 434 4.83 25.32 3.58
CA ALA A 434 4.31 25.74 2.28
C ALA A 434 2.80 25.51 2.12
N GLU A 435 2.08 26.43 1.49
CA GLU A 435 0.65 26.24 1.21
C GLU A 435 0.42 24.95 0.42
N LEU A 436 -0.60 24.16 0.80
CA LEU A 436 -0.93 22.94 0.06
C LEU A 436 -1.48 23.32 -1.32
N PRO A 437 -1.00 22.73 -2.42
CA PRO A 437 -1.49 23.05 -3.75
C PRO A 437 -2.97 22.67 -3.89
N ALA A 438 -3.68 23.37 -4.77
CA ALA A 438 -5.02 22.94 -5.15
C ALA A 438 -4.94 21.60 -5.90
N LEU A 439 -5.86 20.69 -5.58
CA LEU A 439 -5.96 19.38 -6.20
C LEU A 439 -7.07 19.37 -7.26
N ARG A 440 -6.93 18.53 -8.28
CA ARG A 440 -8.00 18.34 -9.25
C ARG A 440 -9.09 17.46 -8.67
N GLU A 441 -10.34 17.85 -8.87
CA GLU A 441 -11.48 17.17 -8.27
C GLU A 441 -11.85 15.88 -9.02
N VAL A 442 -12.07 14.80 -8.27
CA VAL A 442 -12.72 13.59 -8.76
C VAL A 442 -14.23 13.78 -8.66
N THR A 443 -14.92 13.77 -9.80
CA THR A 443 -16.37 13.99 -9.85
C THR A 443 -17.14 12.73 -10.26
N LEU A 444 -18.45 12.72 -10.00
CA LEU A 444 -19.35 11.68 -10.53
C LEU A 444 -19.35 11.66 -12.08
N ALA A 445 -19.14 12.81 -12.72
CA ALA A 445 -19.04 12.90 -14.18
C ALA A 445 -17.79 12.23 -14.74
N ASN A 446 -16.71 12.13 -13.95
CA ASN A 446 -15.54 11.32 -14.30
C ASN A 446 -15.80 9.83 -14.01
N LEU A 447 -16.25 9.52 -12.79
CA LEU A 447 -16.39 8.13 -12.31
C LEU A 447 -17.43 7.31 -13.08
N LYS A 448 -18.41 7.95 -13.74
CA LYS A 448 -19.34 7.24 -14.64
C LYS A 448 -18.59 6.46 -15.73
N TYR A 449 -17.47 6.99 -16.21
CA TYR A 449 -16.64 6.36 -17.22
C TYR A 449 -15.81 5.21 -16.63
N ASP A 450 -15.23 5.39 -15.43
CA ASP A 450 -14.54 4.30 -14.73
C ASP A 450 -15.46 3.08 -14.53
N VAL A 451 -16.70 3.32 -14.07
CA VAL A 451 -17.71 2.27 -13.87
C VAL A 451 -18.10 1.60 -15.19
N GLU A 452 -18.29 2.38 -16.25
CA GLU A 452 -18.65 1.85 -17.56
C GLU A 452 -17.52 1.05 -18.20
N ASP A 453 -16.27 1.51 -18.08
CA ASP A 453 -15.10 0.81 -18.61
C ASP A 453 -14.92 -0.56 -17.95
N VAL A 454 -15.16 -0.68 -16.63
CA VAL A 454 -15.14 -1.99 -15.95
C VAL A 454 -16.20 -2.94 -16.53
N LYS A 455 -17.42 -2.45 -16.81
CA LYS A 455 -18.48 -3.27 -17.43
C LYS A 455 -18.08 -3.73 -18.83
N ARG A 456 -17.55 -2.82 -19.65
CA ARG A 456 -17.08 -3.13 -21.00
C ARG A 456 -15.91 -4.10 -20.98
N TRP A 457 -15.01 -3.97 -20.01
CA TRP A 457 -13.91 -4.89 -19.84
C TRP A 457 -14.39 -6.29 -19.50
N LYS A 458 -15.31 -6.42 -18.53
CA LYS A 458 -15.96 -7.70 -18.19
C LYS A 458 -16.67 -8.33 -19.39
N ALA A 459 -17.24 -7.51 -20.28
CA ALA A 459 -17.89 -7.94 -21.51
C ALA A 459 -16.93 -8.21 -22.69
N GLY A 460 -15.63 -7.95 -22.55
CA GLY A 460 -14.64 -8.11 -23.62
C GLY A 460 -14.72 -7.04 -24.72
N THR A 461 -15.40 -5.92 -24.47
CA THR A 461 -15.66 -4.84 -25.44
C THR A 461 -14.95 -3.53 -25.12
N LEU A 462 -14.10 -3.48 -24.08
CA LEU A 462 -13.30 -2.29 -23.76
C LEU A 462 -12.43 -1.89 -24.96
N GLY A 463 -12.58 -0.64 -25.41
CA GLY A 463 -11.91 -0.12 -26.60
C GLY A 463 -12.42 -0.61 -27.95
N CYS A 464 -13.52 -1.36 -28.02
CA CYS A 464 -13.93 -2.08 -29.23
C CYS A 464 -15.41 -1.85 -29.60
N PRO A 465 -15.79 -2.10 -30.88
CA PRO A 465 -14.94 -2.53 -32.00
C PRO A 465 -14.01 -1.41 -32.49
N THR A 466 -12.81 -1.78 -32.93
CA THR A 466 -11.88 -0.86 -33.60
C THR A 466 -12.33 -0.62 -35.04
N PRO A 467 -12.33 0.63 -35.55
CA PRO A 467 -12.52 0.92 -36.98
C PRO A 467 -11.60 0.06 -37.87
N PRO A 468 -12.11 -0.61 -38.92
CA PRO A 468 -11.32 -1.50 -39.77
C PRO A 468 -10.07 -0.84 -40.37
N GLU A 469 -10.13 0.45 -40.65
CA GLU A 469 -9.03 1.25 -41.21
C GLU A 469 -7.83 1.36 -40.26
N LEU A 470 -8.06 1.27 -38.95
CA LEU A 470 -7.00 1.23 -37.94
C LEU A 470 -6.40 -0.19 -37.78
N LEU A 471 -7.02 -1.18 -38.42
CA LEU A 471 -6.59 -2.58 -38.57
C LEU A 471 -5.10 -2.77 -38.88
N GLN A 472 -4.59 -1.88 -39.72
CA GLN A 472 -3.24 -1.91 -40.26
C GLN A 472 -2.15 -1.55 -39.23
N TYR A 473 -2.54 -0.94 -38.11
CA TYR A 473 -1.62 -0.53 -37.05
C TYR A 473 -1.60 -1.58 -35.92
N PRO A 474 -0.43 -2.04 -35.44
CA PRO A 474 -0.34 -3.18 -34.50
C PRO A 474 -0.98 -2.94 -33.13
N MET A 475 -0.74 -1.76 -32.56
CA MET A 475 -1.58 -1.19 -31.51
C MET A 475 -2.92 -0.90 -32.17
N TRP A 476 -4.13 -1.26 -31.75
CA TRP A 476 -5.44 -1.14 -32.47
C TRP A 476 -6.04 -2.51 -32.81
N VAL A 477 -5.21 -3.55 -33.07
CA VAL A 477 -5.69 -4.92 -33.32
C VAL A 477 -6.34 -5.56 -32.09
N ARG A 478 -5.89 -5.22 -30.88
CA ARG A 478 -6.33 -5.86 -29.62
C ARG A 478 -7.28 -4.97 -28.81
N CYS A 479 -8.38 -5.54 -28.35
CA CYS A 479 -9.32 -4.99 -27.35
C CYS A 479 -8.74 -5.11 -25.92
N GLY A 480 -9.29 -4.34 -24.97
CA GLY A 480 -8.98 -4.44 -23.54
C GLY A 480 -7.59 -3.93 -23.12
N GLY A 481 -6.92 -3.13 -23.94
CA GLY A 481 -5.62 -2.55 -23.63
C GLY A 481 -5.71 -1.44 -22.57
N VAL A 482 -4.98 -1.55 -21.48
CA VAL A 482 -4.89 -0.52 -20.45
C VAL A 482 -3.47 0.06 -20.40
N PRO A 483 -3.33 1.40 -20.38
CA PRO A 483 -4.39 2.41 -20.23
C PRO A 483 -5.02 2.90 -21.55
N GLU A 484 -4.58 2.42 -22.72
CA GLU A 484 -4.87 3.06 -24.00
C GLU A 484 -6.34 2.99 -24.45
N MET A 485 -7.09 2.00 -23.95
CA MET A 485 -8.50 1.77 -24.31
C MET A 485 -9.49 2.19 -23.23
N ILE A 486 -8.99 2.84 -22.17
CA ILE A 486 -9.81 3.46 -21.13
C ILE A 486 -10.39 4.76 -21.68
N ASN A 487 -11.58 5.12 -21.25
CA ASN A 487 -12.19 6.38 -21.61
C ASN A 487 -11.36 7.55 -21.03
N PRO A 488 -10.96 8.55 -21.85
CA PRO A 488 -10.07 9.64 -21.45
C PRO A 488 -10.69 10.61 -20.44
N ARG A 489 -12.00 10.53 -20.20
CA ARG A 489 -12.71 11.36 -19.23
C ARG A 489 -12.78 10.71 -17.85
N SER A 490 -12.40 9.45 -17.73
CA SER A 490 -12.34 8.71 -16.46
C SER A 490 -11.19 9.20 -15.58
N LEU A 491 -11.30 9.01 -14.27
CA LEU A 491 -10.16 9.18 -13.36
C LEU A 491 -9.04 8.19 -13.73
N ARG A 492 -9.40 6.94 -14.01
CA ARG A 492 -8.48 5.86 -14.38
C ARG A 492 -7.60 6.19 -15.59
N SER A 493 -8.04 7.06 -16.50
CA SER A 493 -7.25 7.52 -17.65
C SER A 493 -5.97 8.27 -17.27
N GLU A 494 -5.88 8.77 -16.04
CA GLU A 494 -4.72 9.51 -15.52
C GLU A 494 -3.84 8.67 -14.60
N ILE A 495 -4.20 7.40 -14.39
CA ILE A 495 -3.56 6.54 -13.42
C ILE A 495 -2.75 5.47 -14.15
N GLY A 496 -1.54 5.18 -13.69
CA GLY A 496 -0.79 4.02 -14.18
C GLY A 496 -1.31 2.73 -13.55
N HIS A 497 -0.96 2.54 -12.28
CA HIS A 497 -1.33 1.38 -11.45
C HIS A 497 -2.14 1.80 -10.22
N ASN A 498 -1.63 2.76 -9.48
CA ASN A 498 -2.22 3.33 -8.28
C ASN A 498 -2.03 4.85 -8.28
N THR A 499 -2.68 5.53 -7.33
CA THR A 499 -2.52 6.96 -7.09
C THR A 499 -2.94 7.29 -5.66
N ASN A 500 -2.88 8.56 -5.26
CA ASN A 500 -3.33 9.01 -3.95
C ASN A 500 -4.51 9.97 -4.04
N LEU A 501 -5.49 9.77 -3.16
CA LEU A 501 -6.72 10.58 -3.08
C LEU A 501 -6.91 11.13 -1.68
N TRP A 502 -7.44 12.35 -1.59
CA TRP A 502 -7.90 12.95 -0.35
C TRP A 502 -9.39 13.26 -0.43
N ALA A 503 -10.19 12.50 0.31
CA ALA A 503 -11.61 12.78 0.51
C ALA A 503 -11.80 13.59 1.79
N SER A 504 -12.54 14.70 1.72
CA SER A 504 -12.89 15.51 2.90
C SER A 504 -14.35 15.92 2.88
N LYS A 505 -14.95 16.06 4.06
CA LYS A 505 -16.31 16.61 4.24
C LYS A 505 -16.43 17.38 5.53
N GLY A 506 -17.44 18.25 5.62
CA GLY A 506 -17.67 19.10 6.79
C GLY A 506 -16.59 20.18 6.92
N LYS A 507 -16.08 20.38 8.15
CA LYS A 507 -15.13 21.46 8.46
C LYS A 507 -13.82 21.37 7.68
N GLY A 508 -13.33 20.17 7.37
CA GLY A 508 -12.09 19.97 6.60
C GLY A 508 -12.11 20.56 5.18
N LEU A 509 -13.30 20.67 4.57
CA LEU A 509 -13.48 21.36 3.29
C LEU A 509 -13.59 22.89 3.47
N SER A 510 -14.27 23.36 4.53
CA SER A 510 -14.51 24.79 4.78
C SER A 510 -13.35 25.54 5.43
N ASP A 511 -12.46 24.82 6.12
CA ASP A 511 -11.28 25.38 6.79
C ASP A 511 -10.10 25.60 5.83
N GLY A 512 -10.32 25.42 4.52
CA GLY A 512 -9.37 25.78 3.46
C GLY A 512 -8.21 24.80 3.25
N PHE A 513 -8.20 23.65 3.93
CA PHE A 513 -7.14 22.65 3.79
C PHE A 513 -7.16 21.96 2.42
N LEU A 514 -8.31 21.37 2.04
CA LEU A 514 -8.49 20.78 0.72
C LEU A 514 -9.02 21.84 -0.26
N ARG A 515 -8.12 22.38 -1.08
CA ARG A 515 -8.49 23.26 -2.20
C ARG A 515 -8.67 22.44 -3.46
N LEU A 516 -9.75 22.69 -4.19
CA LEU A 516 -10.11 21.95 -5.41
C LEU A 516 -10.21 22.90 -6.59
N GLU A 517 -9.38 22.66 -7.60
CA GLU A 517 -9.33 23.45 -8.85
C GLU A 517 -9.26 22.51 -10.05
N GLY A 518 -10.17 22.69 -11.00
CA GLY A 518 -10.31 21.80 -12.14
C GLY A 518 -10.78 20.38 -11.77
N VAL A 519 -10.83 19.50 -12.76
CA VAL A 519 -11.28 18.11 -12.63
C VAL A 519 -10.26 17.15 -13.19
N VAL A 520 -10.32 15.90 -12.73
CA VAL A 520 -9.51 14.79 -13.25
C VAL A 520 -9.97 14.36 -14.65
N GLY A 521 -9.18 13.47 -15.26
CA GLY A 521 -9.35 12.96 -16.62
C GLY A 521 -8.42 13.65 -17.62
N ILE A 522 -7.83 12.87 -18.53
CA ILE A 522 -7.04 13.41 -19.64
C ILE A 522 -7.88 14.41 -20.45
N PHE A 523 -9.19 14.15 -20.55
CA PHE A 523 -10.21 15.05 -21.07
C PHE A 523 -11.17 15.52 -19.99
N HIS A 524 -11.61 16.77 -20.16
CA HIS A 524 -12.71 17.29 -19.40
C HIS A 524 -14.00 16.51 -19.72
N PRO A 525 -14.88 16.24 -18.76
CA PRO A 525 -16.17 15.59 -19.03
C PRO A 525 -16.98 16.24 -20.16
N ASP A 526 -16.89 17.57 -20.29
CA ASP A 526 -17.58 18.38 -21.31
C ASP A 526 -16.81 18.56 -22.62
N ASP A 527 -15.60 17.99 -22.75
CA ASP A 527 -14.89 18.02 -24.03
C ASP A 527 -15.74 17.36 -25.13
N PRO A 528 -15.70 17.86 -26.37
CA PRO A 528 -16.52 17.34 -27.45
C PRO A 528 -16.09 15.91 -27.84
N ALA A 529 -17.02 15.12 -28.38
CA ALA A 529 -16.79 13.72 -28.72
C ALA A 529 -15.80 13.53 -29.88
N ASP A 530 -15.57 14.53 -30.72
CA ASP A 530 -14.58 14.50 -31.80
C ASP A 530 -13.15 14.81 -31.31
N LYS A 531 -12.96 15.27 -30.08
CA LYS A 531 -11.65 15.46 -29.48
C LYS A 531 -10.96 14.12 -29.27
N TYR A 532 -9.73 13.97 -29.76
CA TYR A 532 -8.95 12.75 -29.60
C TYR A 532 -7.57 12.94 -28.93
N PHE A 533 -6.90 14.06 -29.20
CA PHE A 533 -5.65 14.41 -28.53
C PHE A 533 -5.87 15.39 -27.37
N GLN A 534 -5.03 15.25 -26.35
CA GLN A 534 -4.93 16.24 -25.28
C GLN A 534 -4.14 17.46 -25.78
N ASN A 535 -4.50 18.65 -25.28
CA ASN A 535 -3.78 19.91 -25.53
C ASN A 535 -3.20 20.49 -24.21
N ASN A 536 -3.09 19.68 -23.16
CA ASN A 536 -2.60 20.08 -21.86
C ASN A 536 -1.13 20.55 -21.92
N THR A 537 -0.81 21.50 -21.05
CA THR A 537 0.53 22.07 -20.86
C THR A 537 1.53 21.07 -20.29
N MET A 538 1.05 19.98 -19.69
CA MET A 538 1.87 18.98 -19.01
C MET A 538 2.43 17.90 -19.97
N ALA A 539 1.94 17.84 -21.20
CA ALA A 539 2.30 16.85 -22.22
C ALA A 539 2.21 15.38 -21.77
N PHE A 540 1.24 15.03 -20.92
CA PHE A 540 0.99 13.63 -20.53
C PHE A 540 -0.18 13.01 -21.31
N GLY A 541 0.00 11.76 -21.74
CA GLY A 541 -1.05 10.93 -22.33
C GLY A 541 -1.67 9.96 -21.33
N MET A 542 -2.41 8.97 -21.85
CA MET A 542 -3.10 7.95 -21.05
C MET A 542 -2.17 7.29 -20.02
N GLY A 543 -2.66 7.19 -18.78
CA GLY A 543 -1.99 6.63 -17.61
C GLY A 543 -0.90 7.53 -17.03
N SER A 544 -1.01 8.86 -17.21
CA SER A 544 0.01 9.85 -16.83
C SER A 544 1.40 9.51 -17.39
N ARG A 545 1.46 9.05 -18.64
CA ARG A 545 2.73 8.79 -19.33
C ARG A 545 3.20 10.04 -20.08
N PRO A 546 4.43 10.54 -19.87
CA PRO A 546 4.93 11.70 -20.61
C PRO A 546 4.99 11.40 -22.11
N CYS A 547 4.30 12.19 -22.93
CA CYS A 547 4.23 11.98 -24.38
C CYS A 547 5.62 11.99 -25.04
N ALA A 548 6.54 12.80 -24.51
CA ALA A 548 7.91 12.90 -25.02
C ALA A 548 8.76 11.65 -24.76
N LEU A 549 8.39 10.81 -23.79
CA LEU A 549 9.10 9.56 -23.47
C LEU A 549 8.49 8.34 -24.18
N LEU A 550 7.39 8.52 -24.91
CA LEU A 550 6.75 7.46 -25.67
C LEU A 550 7.40 7.34 -27.05
N GLU A 551 7.61 6.10 -27.51
CA GLU A 551 8.01 5.85 -28.89
C GLU A 551 6.95 6.39 -29.86
N PRO A 552 7.34 6.99 -31.02
CA PRO A 552 6.38 7.58 -31.95
C PRO A 552 5.23 6.66 -32.35
N LYS A 553 5.50 5.35 -32.51
CA LYS A 553 4.51 4.34 -32.90
C LYS A 553 3.41 4.05 -31.85
N VAL A 554 3.53 4.56 -30.63
CA VAL A 554 2.52 4.37 -29.57
C VAL A 554 1.89 5.69 -29.12
N GLN A 555 2.43 6.84 -29.53
CA GLN A 555 1.97 8.15 -29.10
C GLN A 555 0.49 8.38 -29.40
N VAL A 556 0.07 8.08 -30.63
CA VAL A 556 -1.32 8.33 -31.06
C VAL A 556 -2.31 7.56 -30.19
N ARG A 557 -2.06 6.28 -29.91
CA ARG A 557 -2.95 5.49 -29.04
C ARG A 557 -2.95 5.94 -27.58
N HIS A 558 -1.86 6.56 -27.12
CA HIS A 558 -1.79 7.24 -25.82
C HIS A 558 -2.44 8.63 -25.80
N ARG A 559 -3.06 9.06 -26.89
CA ARG A 559 -3.65 10.41 -27.07
C ARG A 559 -2.61 11.53 -27.05
N CYS A 560 -1.38 11.19 -27.38
CA CYS A 560 -0.31 12.13 -27.63
C CYS A 560 -0.22 12.43 -29.13
N ARG A 561 0.08 13.69 -29.46
CA ARG A 561 0.43 14.08 -30.83
C ARG A 561 1.69 13.33 -31.28
N CYS A 562 1.73 13.00 -32.57
CA CYS A 562 2.88 12.36 -33.19
C CYS A 562 4.08 13.33 -33.20
N SER A 563 5.18 12.94 -32.56
CA SER A 563 6.41 13.74 -32.56
C SER A 563 7.27 13.51 -33.81
N LEU A 564 7.02 12.44 -34.57
CA LEU A 564 7.77 12.09 -35.77
C LEU A 564 6.82 11.70 -36.92
N PRO A 565 6.40 12.66 -37.77
CA PRO A 565 5.38 12.44 -38.81
C PRO A 565 5.67 11.25 -39.74
N ALA A 566 6.94 10.98 -40.04
CA ALA A 566 7.36 9.84 -40.86
C ALA A 566 7.05 8.46 -40.24
N ARG A 567 6.67 8.38 -38.96
CA ARG A 567 6.35 7.13 -38.25
C ARG A 567 4.88 6.99 -37.86
N CYS A 568 4.25 8.09 -37.43
CA CYS A 568 2.88 8.07 -36.88
C CYS A 568 1.96 9.14 -37.49
N GLY A 569 2.41 9.90 -38.49
CA GLY A 569 1.62 11.01 -39.05
C GLY A 569 0.36 10.54 -39.79
N GLU A 570 0.47 9.44 -40.54
CA GLU A 570 -0.70 8.83 -41.22
C GLU A 570 -1.72 8.28 -40.21
N GLU A 571 -1.23 7.65 -39.14
CA GLU A 571 -2.06 7.14 -38.04
C GLU A 571 -2.82 8.29 -37.36
N GLU A 572 -2.11 9.37 -37.03
CA GLU A 572 -2.71 10.57 -36.43
C GLU A 572 -3.80 11.17 -37.32
N ALA A 573 -3.53 11.35 -38.62
CA ALA A 573 -4.50 11.90 -39.56
C ALA A 573 -5.77 11.04 -39.68
N LEU A 574 -5.60 9.72 -39.73
CA LEU A 574 -6.73 8.79 -39.79
C LEU A 574 -7.55 8.82 -38.49
N VAL A 575 -6.89 8.86 -37.34
CA VAL A 575 -7.57 8.92 -36.04
C VAL A 575 -8.37 10.21 -35.88
N LEU A 576 -7.83 11.36 -36.32
CA LEU A 576 -8.57 12.63 -36.32
C LEU A 576 -9.82 12.56 -37.19
N LYS A 577 -9.70 11.99 -38.39
CA LYS A 577 -10.84 11.79 -39.29
C LYS A 577 -11.91 10.91 -38.65
N LEU A 578 -11.53 9.76 -38.09
CA LEU A 578 -12.47 8.82 -37.47
C LEU A 578 -13.11 9.39 -36.20
N ALA A 579 -12.39 10.20 -35.43
CA ALA A 579 -12.92 10.89 -34.26
C ALA A 579 -13.99 11.92 -34.67
N ALA A 580 -13.74 12.71 -35.70
CA ALA A 580 -14.72 13.65 -36.26
C ALA A 580 -15.97 12.95 -36.82
N GLU A 581 -15.81 11.74 -37.36
CA GLU A 581 -16.93 10.88 -37.80
C GLU A 581 -17.68 10.19 -36.63
N GLY A 582 -17.24 10.36 -35.37
CA GLY A 582 -17.84 9.73 -34.19
C GLY A 582 -17.60 8.21 -34.12
N ARG A 583 -16.63 7.68 -34.88
CA ARG A 583 -16.36 6.23 -35.01
C ARG A 583 -15.34 5.71 -34.00
N MET A 584 -14.85 6.57 -33.09
CA MET A 584 -13.86 6.20 -32.08
C MET A 584 -14.56 5.66 -30.81
N PRO A 585 -14.33 4.38 -30.44
CA PRO A 585 -15.15 3.67 -29.46
C PRO A 585 -15.01 4.18 -28.02
N GLN A 586 -14.05 5.07 -27.74
CA GLN A 586 -13.75 5.60 -26.39
C GLN A 586 -13.82 7.12 -26.32
N ASN A 587 -14.44 7.76 -27.31
CA ASN A 587 -14.54 9.21 -27.37
C ASN A 587 -15.94 9.76 -27.07
N TYR A 588 -16.91 8.88 -26.86
CA TYR A 588 -18.30 9.24 -26.62
C TYR A 588 -18.50 9.99 -25.29
N VAL A 589 -19.51 10.86 -25.27
CA VAL A 589 -20.08 11.43 -24.05
C VAL A 589 -21.18 10.48 -23.58
N LEU A 590 -21.10 10.01 -22.33
CA LEU A 590 -22.18 9.22 -21.75
C LEU A 590 -23.33 10.15 -21.38
N PRO A 591 -24.58 9.77 -21.72
CA PRO A 591 -25.77 10.56 -21.38
C PRO A 591 -25.94 10.77 -19.87
#